data_AF-A0A7V2CLA7-F1
#
_entry.id   AF-A0A7V2CLA7-F1
#
_cell.length_a   1.000
_cell.length_b   1.000
_cell.length_c   1.000
_cell.angle_alpha   90.00
_cell.angle_beta   90.00
_cell.angle_gamma   90.00
#
_symmetry.space_group_name_H-M   'P 1'
#
loop_
_entity.id
_entity.type
_entity.pdbx_description
1 polymer ?
#
loop_
_entity_poly.entity_id
_entity_poly.type
_entity_poly.pdbx_seq_one_letter_code
_entity_poly.pdbx_strand_id
1 'polypeptide(L)'
;MLGPGGTVFMVNDNVRYGGEEVPVDLILSDLARSFGLAVERIWTLPRGKGNSSQQMSAYGRSELRKCVYQWRKPAPGAGSIARGRQGK
;
A
#
# COMPACT_ATOMS: atom_id res chain seq x y z
N MET A 1 -15.48 6.51 -12.03
CA MET A 1 -14.11 7.04 -11.93
C MET A 1 -13.96 7.86 -10.64
N LEU A 2 -12.79 7.85 -10.01
CA LEU A 2 -12.52 8.69 -8.83
C LEU A 2 -12.38 10.16 -9.26
N GLY A 3 -13.20 11.03 -8.68
CA GLY A 3 -13.16 12.48 -8.93
C GLY A 3 -11.94 13.14 -8.27
N PRO A 4 -11.53 14.34 -8.74
CA PRO A 4 -10.49 15.12 -8.08
C PRO A 4 -10.74 15.33 -6.59
N GLY A 5 -9.69 15.22 -5.77
CA GLY A 5 -9.81 15.31 -4.31
C GLY A 5 -10.42 14.08 -3.64
N GLY A 6 -10.92 13.11 -4.40
CA GLY A 6 -11.51 11.88 -3.89
C GLY A 6 -10.51 11.02 -3.12
N THR A 7 -10.99 10.33 -2.09
CA THR A 7 -10.21 9.42 -1.25
C THR A 7 -10.68 7.98 -1.46
N VAL A 8 -9.73 7.05 -1.50
CA VAL A 8 -9.98 5.61 -1.54
C VAL A 8 -9.38 4.99 -0.29
N PHE A 9 -10.19 4.17 0.38
CA PHE A 9 -9.72 3.26 1.41
C PHE A 9 -9.73 1.84 0.85
N MET A 10 -8.59 1.17 0.95
CA MET A 10 -8.46 -0.22 0.53
C MET A 10 -8.00 -1.06 1.72
N VAL A 11 -8.73 -2.14 2.00
CA VAL A 11 -8.38 -3.10 3.06
C VAL A 11 -7.76 -4.31 2.39
N ASN A 12 -6.50 -4.59 2.71
CA ASN A 12 -5.81 -5.77 2.20
C ASN A 12 -4.63 -6.15 3.10
N ASP A 13 -4.26 -7.42 3.07
CA ASP A 13 -3.19 -7.96 3.90
C ASP A 13 -1.91 -8.20 3.10
N ASN A 14 -0.79 -8.24 3.80
CA ASN A 14 0.40 -8.89 3.28
C ASN A 14 0.19 -10.41 3.22
N VAL A 15 0.91 -11.04 2.31
CA VAL A 15 0.82 -12.47 2.04
C VAL A 15 2.19 -13.12 2.15
N ARG A 16 2.24 -14.45 2.18
CA ARG A 16 3.47 -15.22 2.12
C ARG A 16 3.44 -16.12 0.91
N TYR A 17 4.51 -16.12 0.13
CA TYR A 17 4.65 -16.96 -1.06
C TYR A 17 6.05 -17.57 -1.09
N GLY A 18 6.13 -18.90 -1.24
CA GLY A 18 7.41 -19.61 -1.23
C GLY A 18 8.23 -19.40 0.05
N GLY A 19 7.58 -19.17 1.20
CA GLY A 19 8.29 -18.87 2.44
C GLY A 19 8.67 -17.41 2.65
N GLU A 20 8.46 -16.53 1.66
CA GLU A 20 8.82 -15.11 1.75
C GLU A 20 7.59 -14.22 1.96
N GLU A 21 7.71 -13.20 2.82
CA GLU A 21 6.66 -12.17 2.94
C GLU A 21 6.64 -11.30 1.69
N VAL A 22 5.44 -11.12 1.13
CA VAL A 22 5.18 -10.21 0.02
C VAL A 22 4.53 -8.94 0.57
N PRO A 23 5.18 -7.76 0.47
CA PRO A 23 4.68 -6.51 0.99
C PRO A 23 3.62 -5.91 0.05
N VAL A 24 2.43 -6.51 0.04
CA VAL A 24 1.32 -6.10 -0.84
C VAL A 24 0.90 -4.66 -0.58
N ASP A 25 1.02 -4.22 0.68
CA ASP A 25 0.80 -2.84 1.09
C ASP A 25 1.65 -1.83 0.30
N LEU A 26 2.92 -2.15 0.08
CA LEU A 26 3.84 -1.31 -0.69
C LEU A 26 3.61 -1.45 -2.18
N ILE A 27 3.44 -2.67 -2.69
CA ILE A 27 3.25 -2.94 -4.12
C ILE A 27 1.99 -2.23 -4.65
N LEU A 28 0.87 -2.35 -3.95
CA LEU A 28 -0.38 -1.71 -4.37
C LEU A 28 -0.34 -0.19 -4.21
N SER A 29 0.39 0.31 -3.21
CA SER A 29 0.59 1.75 -3.03
C SER A 29 1.47 2.35 -4.12
N ASP A 30 2.48 1.61 -4.60
CA ASP A 30 3.29 2.02 -5.75
C ASP A 30 2.48 2.02 -7.04
N LEU A 31 1.67 0.97 -7.25
CA LEU A 31 0.72 0.92 -8.34
C LEU A 31 -0.26 2.10 -8.30
N ALA A 32 -0.82 2.43 -7.13
CA ALA A 32 -1.68 3.59 -6.95
C ALA A 32 -0.98 4.91 -7.33
N ARG A 33 0.30 5.07 -6.99
CA ARG A 33 1.12 6.22 -7.42
C ARG A 33 1.29 6.27 -8.93
N SER A 34 1.54 5.14 -9.59
CA SER A 34 1.63 5.09 -11.06
C SER A 34 0.33 5.52 -11.76
N PHE A 35 -0.82 5.36 -11.07
CA PHE A 35 -2.13 5.84 -11.52
C PHE A 35 -2.46 7.28 -11.08
N GLY A 36 -1.48 8.02 -10.57
CA GLY A 36 -1.63 9.42 -10.19
C GLY A 36 -2.36 9.65 -8.87
N LEU A 37 -2.45 8.64 -8.01
CA LEU A 37 -2.92 8.80 -6.63
C LEU A 37 -1.75 9.12 -5.70
N ALA A 38 -2.00 9.96 -4.70
CA ALA A 38 -1.11 10.13 -3.56
C ALA A 38 -1.37 9.03 -2.53
N VAL A 39 -0.30 8.46 -1.99
CA VAL A 39 -0.38 7.53 -0.84
C VAL A 39 -0.28 8.36 0.42
N GLU A 40 -1.39 8.53 1.11
CA GLU A 40 -1.47 9.35 2.33
C GLU A 40 -0.97 8.56 3.53
N ARG A 41 -1.52 7.36 3.73
CA ARG A 41 -1.21 6.50 4.88
C ARG A 41 -1.37 5.04 4.55
N ILE A 42 -0.62 4.21 5.26
CA ILE A 42 -0.84 2.76 5.38
C ILE A 42 -0.97 2.49 6.88
N TRP A 43 -2.17 2.15 7.32
CA TRP A 43 -2.38 1.71 8.70
C TRP A 43 -2.23 0.21 8.79
N THR A 44 -1.60 -0.26 9.86
CA THR A 44 -1.51 -1.67 10.21
C THR A 44 -2.38 -1.94 11.42
N LEU A 45 -3.12 -3.05 11.41
CA LEU A 45 -3.86 -3.48 12.60
C LEU A 45 -2.88 -4.00 13.66
N PRO A 46 -3.17 -3.82 14.97
CA PRO A 46 -2.30 -4.29 16.06
C PRO A 46 -2.07 -5.81 16.06
N ARG A 47 -3.04 -6.56 15.52
CA ARG A 47 -2.98 -8.02 15.37
C ARG A 47 -3.02 -8.35 13.89
N GLY A 48 -2.06 -9.14 13.43
CA GLY A 48 -1.95 -9.59 12.05
C GLY A 48 -2.89 -10.75 11.70
N LYS A 49 -2.53 -11.48 10.64
CA LYS A 49 -3.12 -12.78 10.28
C LYS A 49 -2.03 -13.85 10.21
N GLY A 50 -2.42 -15.12 10.24
CA GLY A 50 -1.50 -16.19 9.84
C GLY A 50 -1.34 -16.28 8.32
N ASN A 51 -0.22 -16.85 7.87
CA ASN A 51 -0.06 -17.33 6.48
C ASN A 51 -1.00 -18.51 6.17
N SER A 52 -1.19 -18.88 4.90
CA SER A 52 -2.07 -20.00 4.50
C SER A 52 -1.60 -21.33 5.09
N SER A 53 -2.51 -22.30 5.31
CA SER A 53 -2.16 -23.63 5.85
C SER A 53 -1.09 -24.37 5.01
N GLN A 54 -1.13 -24.24 3.68
CA GLN A 54 -0.11 -24.80 2.79
C GLN A 54 1.28 -24.22 3.10
N GLN A 55 1.35 -22.89 3.25
CA GLN A 55 2.57 -22.20 3.66
C GLN A 55 2.97 -22.52 5.10
N MET A 56 2.02 -22.73 6.01
CA MET A 56 2.33 -23.12 7.40
C MET A 56 2.97 -24.51 7.44
N SER A 57 2.45 -25.45 6.65
CA SER A 57 2.99 -26.81 6.57
C SER A 57 4.40 -26.84 5.98
N ALA A 58 4.69 -26.00 4.98
CA ALA A 58 5.97 -26.01 4.28
C ALA A 58 7.03 -25.09 4.90
N TYR A 59 6.63 -23.97 5.50
CA TYR A 59 7.53 -22.88 5.93
C TYR A 59 7.27 -22.37 7.35
N GLY A 60 6.43 -23.07 8.12
CA GLY A 60 6.04 -22.67 9.47
C GLY A 60 5.04 -21.52 9.51
N ARG A 61 4.47 -21.31 10.70
CA ARG A 61 3.53 -20.22 10.96
C ARG A 61 4.27 -18.90 11.12
N SER A 62 3.83 -17.89 10.38
CA SER A 62 4.28 -16.50 10.54
C SER A 62 3.07 -15.58 10.63
N GLU A 63 3.18 -14.55 11.45
CA GLU A 63 2.21 -13.46 11.47
C GLU A 63 2.50 -12.50 10.30
N LEU A 64 1.45 -12.10 9.60
CA LEU A 64 1.48 -11.20 8.44
C LEU A 64 0.63 -9.97 8.75
N ARG A 65 1.08 -8.81 8.26
CA ARG A 65 0.40 -7.52 8.47
C ARG A 65 -0.96 -7.49 7.77
N LYS A 66 -1.98 -6.99 8.47
CA LYS A 66 -3.26 -6.59 7.89
C LYS A 66 -3.27 -5.08 7.79
N CYS A 67 -3.65 -4.55 6.64
CA CYS A 67 -3.47 -3.14 6.36
C CYS A 67 -4.74 -2.46 5.83
N VAL A 68 -4.84 -1.15 6.09
CA VAL A 68 -5.80 -0.26 5.45
C VAL A 68 -5.01 0.87 4.79
N TYR A 69 -5.14 0.99 3.48
CA TYR A 69 -4.47 2.01 2.67
C TYR A 69 -5.39 3.22 2.54
N GLN A 70 -4.83 4.42 2.67
CA GLN A 70 -5.49 5.66 2.33
C GLN A 70 -4.79 6.27 1.12
N TRP A 71 -5.48 6.30 -0.02
CA TRP A 71 -5.01 6.95 -1.23
C TRP A 71 -5.91 8.12 -1.59
N ARG A 72 -5.34 9.16 -2.19
CA ARG A 72 -6.08 10.36 -2.58
C ARG A 72 -5.78 10.73 -4.02
N LYS A 73 -6.80 11.05 -4.80
CA LYS A 73 -6.62 11.73 -6.08
C LYS A 73 -6.32 13.20 -5.83
N PRO A 74 -5.17 13.73 -6.25
CA PRO A 74 -4.89 15.15 -6.11
C PRO A 74 -5.99 16.00 -6.76
N ALA A 75 -6.31 17.14 -6.14
CA ALA A 75 -7.17 18.14 -6.77
C ALA A 75 -6.36 18.93 -7.83
N PRO A 76 -7.01 19.46 -8.89
CA PRO A 76 -6.39 20.40 -9.81
C PRO A 76 -5.66 21.50 -9.04
N GLY A 77 -4.40 21.76 -9.42
CA GLY A 77 -3.56 22.79 -8.80
C GLY A 77 -2.78 22.36 -7.55
N ALA A 78 -3.05 21.21 -6.95
CA ALA A 78 -2.32 20.75 -5.75
C ALA A 78 -0.89 20.23 -6.04
N GLY A 79 -0.51 20.03 -7.31
CA GLY A 79 0.74 19.36 -7.71
C GLY A 79 1.86 20.24 -8.29
N SER A 80 1.78 21.57 -8.22
CA SER A 80 2.74 22.47 -8.90
C SER A 80 4.01 22.81 -8.10
N ILE A 81 4.07 22.51 -6.80
CA ILE A 81 5.21 22.92 -5.97
C ILE A 81 6.08 21.71 -5.64
N ALA A 82 7.07 21.42 -6.50
CA ALA A 82 8.43 20.97 -6.15
C ALA A 82 9.12 20.26 -7.34
N ARG A 83 9.66 21.05 -8.27
CA ARG A 83 10.97 20.72 -8.85
C ARG A 83 11.88 21.88 -8.54
N GLY A 84 12.55 21.77 -7.38
CA GLY A 84 13.65 22.65 -7.01
C GLY A 84 14.67 22.65 -8.13
N ARG A 85 14.87 23.83 -8.71
CA ARG A 85 15.97 24.17 -9.59
C ARG A 85 17.26 23.88 -8.80
N GLN A 86 18.00 22.82 -9.13
CA GLN A 86 19.42 22.79 -8.78
C GLN A 86 20.10 23.78 -9.72
N GLY A 87 20.44 24.95 -9.18
CA GLY A 87 21.26 25.95 -9.83
C GLY A 87 22.73 25.71 -9.50
N LYS A 88 23.54 25.73 -10.57
CA LYS A 88 25.00 25.92 -10.66
C LYS A 88 25.89 25.18 -9.66
#